data_AF-A0A652K5A0-F1
#
_entry.id   AF-A0A652K5A0-F1
#
_cell.length_a   1.000
_cell.length_b   1.000
_cell.length_c   1.000
_cell.angle_alpha   90.00
_cell.angle_beta   90.00
_cell.angle_gamma   90.00
#
_symmetry.space_group_name_H-M   'P 1'
#
loop_
_entity.id
_entity.type
_entity.pdbx_description
1 polymer ?
#
loop_
_entity_poly.entity_id
_entity_poly.type
_entity_poly.pdbx_seq_one_letter_code
_entity_poly.pdbx_strand_id
1 'polypeptide(L)'
;KRTMSAAFTRPRTRRTALAGALCAALALGVAACGPFSDKKRTMSAAFTRPRTRRTALAGALCAALALGVAACGPFSDKAEAKGPFGDLTGPQIANKAIAATKTADSLTFDLAAKTTDGPMKANLSLDTRGRCAGTLTVGPTGTAELIKPDDKNAYLRFDEAFLREQAKGEDAATQEAVLKQLKGRWMKTPVTDPDAKDSLELCDLKALLGEFETGANLAVKGEETTVGGAKALMLTQALDDEKTTLYVATEGTPYLLKIVTAGGDEPGTITFSDYGKPVDAKVPPAKDILDEKALG
;
A
#
# COMPACT_ATOMS: atom_id res chain seq x y z
N LYS A 1 -0.28 42.33 -30.66
CA LYS A 1 -1.58 41.93 -31.27
C LYS A 1 -1.35 40.83 -32.31
N ARG A 2 -1.45 39.56 -31.88
CA ARG A 2 -1.90 38.37 -32.63
C ARG A 2 -1.67 37.20 -31.68
N THR A 3 -2.74 36.78 -31.03
CA THR A 3 -2.87 35.60 -30.18
C THR A 3 -2.70 34.34 -31.02
N MET A 4 -1.75 33.48 -30.69
CA MET A 4 -1.75 32.08 -31.12
C MET A 4 -2.05 31.21 -29.90
N SER A 5 -3.31 30.80 -29.82
CA SER A 5 -3.82 29.83 -28.88
C SER A 5 -3.61 28.44 -29.49
N ALA A 6 -2.66 27.66 -29.00
CA ALA A 6 -2.50 26.26 -29.41
C ALA A 6 -3.46 25.41 -28.57
N ALA A 7 -4.61 25.07 -29.16
CA ALA A 7 -5.58 24.15 -28.59
C ALA A 7 -5.11 22.71 -28.82
N PHE A 8 -4.75 22.00 -27.74
CA PHE A 8 -4.49 20.57 -27.80
C PHE A 8 -5.82 19.82 -27.66
N THR A 9 -6.43 19.49 -28.81
CA THR A 9 -7.63 18.64 -28.88
C THR A 9 -7.29 17.20 -28.54
N ARG A 10 -7.69 16.72 -27.36
CA ARG A 10 -7.66 15.28 -27.00
C ARG A 10 -8.86 14.54 -27.63
N PRO A 11 -8.69 13.29 -28.13
CA PRO A 11 -9.79 12.46 -28.59
C PRO A 11 -10.64 11.95 -27.42
N ARG A 12 -11.97 12.07 -27.59
CA ARG A 12 -13.02 11.55 -26.69
C ARG A 12 -13.03 10.02 -26.71
N THR A 13 -12.60 9.37 -25.62
CA THR A 13 -12.90 7.96 -25.37
C THR A 13 -14.18 7.82 -24.55
N ARG A 14 -15.09 6.97 -25.06
CA ARG A 14 -16.42 6.72 -24.52
C ARG A 14 -16.31 5.92 -23.21
N ARG A 15 -16.83 6.46 -22.11
CA ARG A 15 -17.10 5.70 -20.89
C ARG A 15 -18.32 4.80 -21.12
N THR A 16 -18.12 3.50 -21.17
CA THR A 16 -19.20 2.52 -21.03
C THR A 16 -19.34 2.16 -19.54
N ALA A 17 -20.45 2.58 -18.96
CA ALA A 17 -20.89 2.13 -17.64
C ALA A 17 -21.37 0.66 -17.75
N LEU A 18 -20.92 -0.19 -16.82
CA LEU A 18 -21.51 -1.51 -16.62
C LEU A 18 -22.02 -1.61 -15.19
N ALA A 19 -23.30 -1.97 -15.13
CA ALA A 19 -24.18 -1.92 -14.00
C ALA A 19 -23.91 -3.04 -13.00
N GLY A 20 -24.12 -2.73 -11.72
CA GLY A 20 -24.12 -3.69 -10.62
C GLY A 20 -25.29 -4.67 -10.71
N ALA A 21 -25.01 -5.92 -10.36
CA ALA A 21 -26.02 -6.93 -10.10
C ALA A 21 -25.95 -7.33 -8.62
N LEU A 22 -26.97 -6.91 -7.89
CA LEU A 22 -27.28 -7.25 -6.50
C LEU A 22 -27.82 -8.69 -6.47
N CYS A 23 -27.21 -9.59 -5.70
CA CYS A 23 -27.78 -10.92 -5.45
C CYS A 23 -28.12 -11.06 -3.97
N ALA A 24 -29.42 -10.93 -3.67
CA ALA A 24 -30.01 -11.23 -2.39
C ALA A 24 -30.33 -12.74 -2.32
N ALA A 25 -29.89 -13.40 -1.25
CA ALA A 25 -30.35 -14.74 -0.90
C ALA A 25 -31.05 -14.70 0.45
N LEU A 26 -32.38 -14.79 0.41
CA LEU A 26 -33.22 -15.21 1.53
C LEU A 26 -33.04 -16.72 1.75
N ALA A 27 -32.90 -17.13 3.00
CA ALA A 27 -33.30 -18.46 3.44
C ALA A 27 -34.06 -18.37 4.77
N LEU A 28 -35.28 -18.92 4.74
CA LEU A 28 -36.26 -19.03 5.81
C LEU A 28 -36.06 -20.31 6.64
N GLY A 29 -36.35 -20.21 7.94
CA GLY A 29 -36.95 -21.27 8.77
C GLY A 29 -36.00 -22.36 9.31
N VAL A 30 -36.25 -23.03 10.44
CA VAL A 30 -37.44 -23.16 11.31
C VAL A 30 -37.02 -23.58 12.74
N ALA A 31 -37.78 -23.04 13.69
CA ALA A 31 -38.13 -23.40 15.07
C ALA A 31 -37.57 -24.65 15.80
N ALA A 32 -37.35 -24.47 17.11
CA ALA A 32 -38.12 -25.06 18.25
C ALA A 32 -37.28 -24.87 19.54
N CYS A 33 -37.76 -24.74 20.77
CA CYS A 33 -39.08 -24.73 21.39
C CYS A 33 -38.91 -24.20 22.84
N GLY A 34 -39.80 -23.32 23.30
CA GLY A 34 -40.35 -23.39 24.66
C GLY A 34 -39.58 -22.77 25.85
N PRO A 35 -40.26 -22.63 27.01
CA PRO A 35 -40.72 -21.31 27.48
C PRO A 35 -40.39 -21.05 28.97
N PHE A 36 -40.44 -19.79 29.44
CA PHE A 36 -41.20 -19.44 30.66
C PHE A 36 -41.09 -17.94 31.03
N SER A 37 -42.26 -17.33 31.12
CA SER A 37 -42.74 -16.43 32.18
C SER A 37 -42.14 -15.04 32.40
N ASP A 38 -43.04 -14.09 32.16
CA ASP A 38 -43.04 -12.66 32.45
C ASP A 38 -43.24 -12.39 33.97
N LYS A 39 -42.46 -11.49 34.57
CA LYS A 39 -42.96 -10.56 35.61
C LYS A 39 -41.99 -9.42 35.91
N LYS A 40 -42.43 -8.20 35.60
CA LYS A 40 -41.92 -6.93 36.13
C LYS A 40 -42.00 -6.89 37.66
N ARG A 41 -40.95 -6.37 38.32
CA ARG A 41 -41.08 -5.37 39.40
C ARG A 41 -39.74 -4.70 39.70
N THR A 42 -39.77 -3.38 39.61
CA THR A 42 -38.81 -2.43 40.17
C THR A 42 -38.83 -2.48 41.70
N MET A 43 -37.67 -2.37 42.34
CA MET A 43 -37.45 -1.48 43.48
C MET A 43 -35.98 -1.43 43.92
N SER A 44 -35.65 -0.28 44.49
CA SER A 44 -34.33 0.26 44.82
C SER A 44 -33.56 -0.42 45.95
N ALA A 45 -32.25 -0.23 45.86
CA ALA A 45 -31.34 0.24 46.90
C ALA A 45 -31.22 -0.50 48.25
N ALA A 46 -30.00 -1.02 48.41
CA ALA A 46 -29.04 -0.68 49.46
C ALA A 46 -28.99 -1.52 50.75
N PHE A 47 -27.73 -1.55 51.22
CA PHE A 47 -27.21 -1.77 52.56
C PHE A 47 -26.69 -3.17 52.97
N THR A 48 -25.46 -3.09 53.47
CA THR A 48 -24.80 -3.89 54.52
C THR A 48 -24.17 -5.26 54.22
N ARG A 49 -22.83 -5.23 54.10
CA ARG A 49 -21.88 -6.18 54.75
C ARG A 49 -22.08 -6.13 56.28
N PRO A 50 -21.80 -7.20 57.10
CA PRO A 50 -20.46 -7.81 57.17
C PRO A 50 -20.33 -9.28 57.66
N ARG A 51 -19.07 -9.76 57.63
CA ARG A 51 -18.36 -10.68 58.56
C ARG A 51 -18.61 -12.21 58.57
N THR A 52 -17.55 -12.89 58.10
CA THR A 52 -16.82 -14.05 58.70
C THR A 52 -17.52 -15.41 58.88
N ARG A 53 -16.91 -16.45 58.29
CA ARG A 53 -16.22 -17.54 59.03
C ARG A 53 -15.34 -18.38 58.11
N ARG A 54 -14.20 -18.78 58.65
CA ARG A 54 -13.18 -19.70 58.09
C ARG A 54 -13.69 -21.14 58.15
N THR A 55 -13.30 -21.96 57.18
CA THR A 55 -12.86 -23.36 57.41
C THR A 55 -11.92 -23.77 56.27
N ALA A 56 -10.65 -23.94 56.61
CA ALA A 56 -9.74 -24.83 55.89
C ALA A 56 -10.00 -26.27 56.35
N LEU A 57 -9.70 -27.26 55.52
CA LEU A 57 -9.01 -28.49 55.92
C LEU A 57 -8.64 -29.33 54.70
N ALA A 58 -7.42 -29.85 54.77
CA ALA A 58 -6.75 -30.74 53.85
C ALA A 58 -7.13 -32.22 54.12
N GLY A 59 -6.92 -33.07 53.11
CA GLY A 59 -6.80 -34.52 53.22
C GLY A 59 -6.30 -35.05 51.87
N ALA A 60 -5.03 -35.42 51.70
CA ALA A 60 -4.29 -36.59 52.20
C ALA A 60 -4.30 -37.77 51.21
N LEU A 61 -3.07 -38.13 50.82
CA LEU A 61 -2.54 -39.32 50.14
C LEU A 61 -3.37 -40.63 50.16
N CYS A 62 -3.40 -41.30 49.01
CA CYS A 62 -3.15 -42.75 48.81
C CYS A 62 -2.49 -42.91 47.42
N ALA A 63 -1.21 -43.29 47.32
CA ALA A 63 -0.65 -44.65 47.28
C ALA A 63 -0.88 -45.40 45.95
N ALA A 64 0.23 -45.89 45.41
CA ALA A 64 0.50 -46.35 44.05
C ALA A 64 -0.12 -47.70 43.66
N LEU A 65 -0.15 -47.99 42.35
CA LEU A 65 0.08 -49.33 41.74
C LEU A 65 0.31 -49.20 40.22
N ALA A 66 0.93 -50.22 39.64
CA ALA A 66 1.92 -50.12 38.57
C ALA A 66 1.45 -50.47 37.15
N LEU A 67 2.32 -50.11 36.19
CA LEU A 67 2.60 -50.70 34.86
C LEU A 67 1.43 -51.10 33.94
N GLY A 68 1.31 -50.39 32.83
CA GLY A 68 0.56 -50.82 31.65
C GLY A 68 0.90 -49.95 30.44
N VAL A 69 1.86 -50.39 29.63
CA VAL A 69 2.17 -49.80 28.32
C VAL A 69 1.00 -50.11 27.39
N ALA A 70 0.15 -49.11 27.17
CA ALA A 70 -0.67 -49.00 25.97
C ALA A 70 -0.64 -47.53 25.56
N ALA A 71 0.40 -47.15 24.83
CA ALA A 71 0.51 -45.85 24.20
C ALA A 71 -0.48 -45.74 23.04
N CYS A 72 -1.78 -45.66 23.36
CA CYS A 72 -2.77 -45.03 22.51
C CYS A 72 -2.88 -43.58 22.97
N GLY A 73 -1.90 -42.77 22.59
CA GLY A 73 -2.10 -41.32 22.57
C GLY A 73 -3.20 -41.04 21.54
N PRO A 74 -4.22 -40.21 21.85
CA PRO A 74 -5.12 -39.74 20.83
C PRO A 74 -4.27 -39.11 19.74
N PHE A 75 -4.54 -39.48 18.48
CA PHE A 75 -4.02 -38.81 17.30
C PHE A 75 -4.18 -37.31 17.54
N SER A 76 -3.07 -36.69 17.95
CA SER A 76 -2.96 -35.25 17.94
C SER A 76 -2.82 -34.99 16.47
N ASP A 77 -3.93 -34.69 15.80
CA ASP A 77 -3.90 -33.84 14.63
C ASP A 77 -2.86 -32.78 14.97
N LYS A 78 -1.72 -32.81 14.29
CA LYS A 78 -0.74 -31.73 14.42
C LYS A 78 -1.53 -30.52 14.00
N ALA A 79 -2.02 -29.74 14.97
CA ALA A 79 -2.49 -28.41 14.72
C ALA A 79 -1.32 -27.77 13.97
N GLU A 80 -1.51 -27.53 12.68
CA GLU A 80 -0.55 -26.78 11.89
C GLU A 80 -0.20 -25.57 12.73
N ALA A 81 1.09 -25.41 13.03
CA ALA A 81 1.56 -24.30 13.84
C ALA A 81 0.96 -23.04 13.21
N LYS A 82 0.06 -22.39 13.94
CA LYS A 82 -0.66 -21.23 13.40
C LYS A 82 0.43 -20.22 13.03
N GLY A 83 0.59 -19.98 11.73
CA GLY A 83 1.67 -19.13 11.21
C GLY A 83 1.64 -17.71 11.80
N PRO A 84 2.50 -16.78 11.36
CA PRO A 84 2.73 -15.48 12.01
C PRO A 84 1.47 -14.61 12.17
N PHE A 85 0.39 -14.92 11.44
CA PHE A 85 -0.88 -14.21 11.47
C PHE A 85 -2.04 -15.01 12.11
N GLY A 86 -1.75 -16.13 12.77
CA GLY A 86 -2.76 -16.94 13.41
C GLY A 86 -3.83 -17.45 12.44
N ASP A 87 -5.09 -17.31 12.85
CA ASP A 87 -6.28 -17.76 12.11
C ASP A 87 -6.72 -16.77 11.01
N LEU A 88 -6.02 -15.64 10.82
CA LEU A 88 -6.39 -14.67 9.78
C LEU A 88 -6.29 -15.32 8.39
N THR A 89 -7.26 -15.06 7.53
CA THR A 89 -7.22 -15.53 6.13
C THR A 89 -6.25 -14.70 5.29
N GLY A 90 -5.84 -15.21 4.13
CA GLY A 90 -5.01 -14.45 3.19
C GLY A 90 -5.58 -13.07 2.85
N PRO A 91 -6.90 -12.93 2.58
CA PRO A 91 -7.50 -11.62 2.35
C PRO A 91 -7.46 -10.68 3.55
N GLN A 92 -7.66 -11.20 4.76
CA GLN A 92 -7.57 -10.40 5.97
C GLN A 92 -6.14 -9.87 6.19
N ILE A 93 -5.12 -10.68 5.91
CA ILE A 93 -3.71 -10.27 6.04
C ILE A 93 -3.37 -9.23 4.97
N ALA A 94 -3.75 -9.46 3.70
CA ALA A 94 -3.50 -8.52 2.60
C ALA A 94 -4.11 -7.14 2.88
N ASN A 95 -5.40 -7.11 3.23
CA ASN A 95 -6.09 -5.85 3.54
C ASN A 95 -5.48 -5.15 4.76
N LYS A 96 -5.12 -5.91 5.82
CA LYS A 96 -4.44 -5.36 7.00
C LYS A 96 -3.08 -4.75 6.63
N ALA A 97 -2.33 -5.39 5.74
CA ALA A 97 -1.03 -4.92 5.32
C ALA A 97 -1.09 -3.65 4.45
N ILE A 98 -2.02 -3.62 3.50
CA ILE A 98 -2.28 -2.43 2.67
C ILE A 98 -2.69 -1.26 3.57
N ALA A 99 -3.65 -1.49 4.48
CA ALA A 99 -4.10 -0.46 5.41
C ALA A 99 -2.96 0.06 6.31
N ALA A 100 -2.17 -0.85 6.91
CA ALA A 100 -1.03 -0.47 7.74
C ALA A 100 -0.03 0.39 6.97
N THR A 101 0.29 -0.01 5.74
CA THR A 101 1.24 0.70 4.87
C THR A 101 0.72 2.10 4.48
N LYS A 102 -0.57 2.23 4.12
CA LYS A 102 -1.22 3.53 3.82
C LYS A 102 -1.21 4.50 5.01
N THR A 103 -1.13 3.98 6.23
CA THR A 103 -1.12 4.76 7.47
C THR A 103 0.27 4.94 8.08
N ALA A 104 1.32 4.40 7.45
CA ALA A 104 2.69 4.62 7.92
C ALA A 104 3.03 6.10 7.87
N ASP A 105 3.65 6.63 8.94
CA ASP A 105 3.98 8.06 9.03
C ASP A 105 4.78 8.54 7.82
N SER A 106 5.74 7.72 7.39
CA SER A 106 6.53 7.89 6.18
C SER A 106 7.10 6.55 5.71
N LEU A 107 7.48 6.47 4.44
CA LEU A 107 8.20 5.35 3.86
C LEU A 107 8.97 5.77 2.61
N THR A 108 9.88 4.92 2.15
CA THR A 108 10.47 4.96 0.81
C THR A 108 9.97 3.77 0.00
N PHE A 109 9.68 3.97 -1.28
CA PHE A 109 9.44 2.86 -2.19
C PHE A 109 10.33 2.95 -3.43
N ASP A 110 10.74 1.77 -3.89
CA ASP A 110 11.41 1.53 -5.16
C ASP A 110 10.45 0.82 -6.10
N LEU A 111 10.12 1.46 -7.22
CA LEU A 111 9.31 0.90 -8.30
C LEU A 111 10.22 0.54 -9.47
N ALA A 112 10.03 -0.64 -10.06
CA ALA A 112 10.53 -1.00 -11.38
C ALA A 112 9.43 -1.74 -12.12
N ALA A 113 8.90 -1.14 -13.18
CA ALA A 113 7.78 -1.69 -13.95
C ALA A 113 8.00 -1.52 -15.45
N LYS A 114 7.29 -2.32 -16.24
CA LYS A 114 7.05 -2.00 -17.65
C LYS A 114 5.75 -1.21 -17.74
N THR A 115 5.73 -0.23 -18.61
CA THR A 115 4.54 0.57 -18.94
C THR A 115 4.43 0.67 -20.46
N THR A 116 3.30 1.17 -20.96
CA THR A 116 3.12 1.45 -22.40
C THR A 116 4.18 2.40 -22.97
N ASP A 117 4.69 3.31 -22.15
CA ASP A 117 5.68 4.33 -22.54
C ASP A 117 7.13 3.86 -22.35
N GLY A 118 7.33 2.60 -21.93
CA GLY A 118 8.63 1.97 -21.73
C GLY A 118 8.87 1.53 -20.29
N PRO A 119 10.10 1.12 -19.95
CA PRO A 119 10.43 0.76 -18.57
C PRO A 119 10.35 2.02 -17.69
N MET A 120 9.72 1.87 -16.53
CA MET A 120 9.63 2.91 -15.51
C MET A 120 10.41 2.46 -14.28
N LYS A 121 11.16 3.39 -13.68
CA LYS A 121 11.78 3.21 -12.37
C LYS A 121 11.51 4.42 -11.51
N ALA A 122 11.19 4.23 -10.24
CA ALA A 122 11.10 5.32 -9.29
C ALA A 122 11.74 4.93 -7.96
N ASN A 123 12.35 5.89 -7.28
CA ASN A 123 12.72 5.79 -5.87
C ASN A 123 12.16 7.04 -5.20
N LEU A 124 11.11 6.87 -4.39
CA LEU A 124 10.40 8.00 -3.79
C LEU A 124 10.20 7.78 -2.30
N SER A 125 10.58 8.77 -1.50
CA SER A 125 10.22 8.88 -0.08
C SER A 125 9.02 9.79 0.06
N LEU A 126 8.02 9.37 0.85
CA LEU A 126 6.81 10.14 1.08
C LEU A 126 6.28 10.00 2.50
N ASP A 127 5.46 10.95 2.93
CA ASP A 127 4.83 10.94 4.24
C ASP A 127 3.34 11.29 4.22
N THR A 128 2.68 11.03 5.34
CA THR A 128 1.25 11.31 5.54
C THR A 128 0.92 12.81 5.56
N ARG A 129 1.92 13.69 5.64
CA ARG A 129 1.76 15.15 5.51
C ARG A 129 1.75 15.60 4.05
N GLY A 130 1.89 14.66 3.11
CA GLY A 130 1.87 14.92 1.68
C GLY A 130 3.21 15.35 1.11
N ARG A 131 4.30 15.27 1.90
CA ARG A 131 5.66 15.52 1.41
C ARG A 131 6.13 14.31 0.61
N CYS A 132 6.83 14.57 -0.48
CA CYS A 132 7.35 13.55 -1.36
C CYS A 132 8.65 14.03 -2.00
N ALA A 133 9.66 13.16 -2.10
CA ALA A 133 10.90 13.49 -2.77
C ALA A 133 11.58 12.24 -3.33
N GLY A 134 12.27 12.38 -4.44
CA GLY A 134 13.13 11.34 -5.00
C GLY A 134 13.26 11.44 -6.51
N THR A 135 13.40 10.28 -7.16
CA THR A 135 13.72 10.18 -8.59
C THR A 135 12.71 9.32 -9.34
N LEU A 136 12.57 9.62 -10.63
CA LEU A 136 11.75 8.91 -11.59
C LEU A 136 12.51 8.82 -12.92
N THR A 137 12.51 7.64 -13.52
CA THR A 137 12.96 7.40 -14.89
C THR A 137 11.79 6.81 -15.66
N VAL A 138 11.48 7.39 -16.81
CA VAL A 138 10.51 6.88 -17.76
C VAL A 138 11.24 6.61 -19.08
N GLY A 139 11.11 5.40 -19.60
CA GLY A 139 11.81 4.99 -20.80
C GLY A 139 13.23 4.46 -20.53
N PRO A 140 14.04 4.29 -21.58
CA PRO A 140 15.31 3.57 -21.50
C PRO A 140 16.40 4.33 -20.73
N THR A 141 16.32 5.66 -20.68
CA THR A 141 17.36 6.53 -20.12
C THR A 141 16.76 7.83 -19.59
N GLY A 142 17.51 8.52 -18.72
CA GLY A 142 17.12 9.82 -18.20
C GLY A 142 16.43 9.76 -16.85
N THR A 143 16.64 10.78 -16.05
CA THR A 143 16.12 10.86 -14.69
C THR A 143 15.47 12.23 -14.47
N ALA A 144 14.26 12.20 -13.98
CA ALA A 144 13.57 13.30 -13.34
C ALA A 144 13.77 13.21 -11.83
N GLU A 145 14.01 14.34 -11.19
CA GLU A 145 13.94 14.50 -9.75
C GLU A 145 12.67 15.28 -9.40
N LEU A 146 11.99 14.82 -8.37
CA LEU A 146 10.75 15.39 -7.89
C LEU A 146 10.91 15.76 -6.43
N ILE A 147 10.46 16.96 -6.07
CA ILE A 147 10.31 17.42 -4.69
C ILE A 147 8.95 18.08 -4.55
N LYS A 148 8.10 17.54 -3.69
CA LYS A 148 6.84 18.12 -3.27
C LYS A 148 6.93 18.39 -1.76
N PRO A 149 7.28 19.62 -1.35
CA PRO A 149 7.40 19.98 0.07
C PRO A 149 6.04 20.22 0.75
N ASP A 150 4.99 20.51 -0.02
CA ASP A 150 3.65 20.85 0.47
C ASP A 150 2.56 20.55 -0.58
N ASP A 151 1.32 20.93 -0.28
CA ASP A 151 0.14 20.74 -1.14
C ASP A 151 -0.03 21.82 -2.23
N LYS A 152 0.88 22.81 -2.29
CA LYS A 152 0.78 23.95 -3.21
C LYS A 152 1.75 23.83 -4.35
N ASN A 153 3.01 23.52 -4.06
CA ASN A 153 4.09 23.55 -5.05
C ASN A 153 4.80 22.22 -5.13
N ALA A 154 5.18 21.85 -6.35
CA ALA A 154 6.15 20.82 -6.62
C ALA A 154 7.32 21.42 -7.41
N TYR A 155 8.45 20.73 -7.35
CA TYR A 155 9.67 21.08 -8.02
C TYR A 155 10.14 19.88 -8.82
N LEU A 156 10.34 20.08 -10.12
CA LEU A 156 10.81 19.07 -11.04
C LEU A 156 12.15 19.50 -11.62
N ARG A 157 13.10 18.58 -11.68
CA ARG A 157 14.38 18.79 -12.35
C ARG A 157 14.67 17.62 -13.26
N PHE A 158 15.14 17.89 -14.46
CA PHE A 158 15.48 16.85 -15.43
C PHE A 158 16.96 16.86 -15.74
N ASP A 159 17.53 15.66 -15.87
CA ASP A 159 18.85 15.50 -16.43
C ASP A 159 18.84 15.68 -17.96
N GLU A 160 20.03 15.80 -18.54
CA GLU A 160 20.18 15.98 -19.98
C GLU A 160 19.64 14.79 -20.77
N ALA A 161 19.81 13.57 -20.28
CA ALA A 161 19.37 12.37 -20.98
C ALA A 161 17.83 12.33 -21.09
N PHE A 162 17.12 12.71 -20.03
CA PHE A 162 15.66 12.84 -20.02
C PHE A 162 15.21 13.91 -21.01
N LEU A 163 15.81 15.09 -20.97
CA LEU A 163 15.46 16.19 -21.88
C LEU A 163 15.71 15.83 -23.35
N ARG A 164 16.81 15.13 -23.65
CA ARG A 164 17.10 14.64 -25.01
C ARG A 164 16.12 13.58 -25.47
N GLU A 165 15.70 12.69 -24.57
CA GLU A 165 14.67 11.69 -24.85
C GLU A 165 13.34 12.35 -25.21
N GLN A 166 12.89 13.31 -24.39
CA GLN A 166 11.62 14.02 -24.57
C GLN A 166 11.62 14.92 -25.81
N ALA A 167 12.77 15.45 -26.22
CA ALA A 167 12.90 16.28 -27.41
C ALA A 167 13.21 15.48 -28.69
N LYS A 168 13.16 14.14 -28.64
CA LYS A 168 13.32 13.31 -29.85
C LYS A 168 12.24 13.66 -30.87
N GLY A 169 12.66 13.89 -32.11
CA GLY A 169 11.77 14.29 -33.21
C GLY A 169 11.71 15.79 -33.45
N GLU A 170 12.18 16.60 -32.49
CA GLU A 170 12.35 18.05 -32.67
C GLU A 170 13.61 18.37 -33.47
N ASP A 171 13.67 19.58 -34.06
CA ASP A 171 14.86 20.06 -34.75
C ASP A 171 16.02 20.36 -33.76
N ALA A 172 17.25 20.37 -34.28
CA ALA A 172 18.44 20.53 -33.45
C ALA A 172 18.47 21.86 -32.66
N ALA A 173 17.91 22.94 -33.20
CA ALA A 173 17.88 24.22 -32.49
C ALA A 173 16.90 24.16 -31.30
N THR A 174 15.75 23.52 -31.47
CA THR A 174 14.78 23.29 -30.39
C THR A 174 15.35 22.40 -29.29
N GLN A 175 16.02 21.29 -29.64
CA GLN A 175 16.66 20.41 -28.65
C GLN A 175 17.70 21.15 -27.81
N GLU A 176 18.57 21.95 -28.45
CA GLU A 176 19.59 22.74 -27.74
C GLU A 176 18.96 23.86 -26.89
N ALA A 177 17.86 24.48 -27.32
CA ALA A 177 17.14 25.47 -26.53
C ALA A 177 16.56 24.86 -25.24
N VAL A 178 15.91 23.69 -25.34
CA VAL A 178 15.36 22.94 -24.20
C VAL A 178 16.46 22.62 -23.19
N LEU A 179 17.60 22.11 -23.66
CA LEU A 179 18.74 21.79 -22.79
C LEU A 179 19.32 23.03 -22.12
N LYS A 180 19.50 24.11 -22.87
CA LYS A 180 20.02 25.37 -22.33
C LYS A 180 19.12 25.95 -21.25
N GLN A 181 17.81 25.83 -21.40
CA GLN A 181 16.84 26.37 -20.45
C GLN A 181 16.66 25.46 -19.24
N LEU A 182 16.49 24.14 -19.43
CA LEU A 182 15.98 23.25 -18.38
C LEU A 182 17.03 22.40 -17.69
N LYS A 183 18.17 22.13 -18.34
CA LYS A 183 19.15 21.17 -17.83
C LYS A 183 19.62 21.53 -16.43
N GLY A 184 19.38 20.62 -15.47
CA GLY A 184 19.84 20.76 -14.09
C GLY A 184 19.16 21.88 -13.29
N ARG A 185 18.10 22.49 -13.84
CA ARG A 185 17.34 23.55 -13.18
C ARG A 185 16.03 23.01 -12.63
N TRP A 186 15.57 23.60 -11.53
CA TRP A 186 14.30 23.23 -10.91
C TRP A 186 13.15 24.06 -11.48
N MET A 187 12.20 23.42 -12.11
CA MET A 187 10.92 24.03 -12.46
C MET A 187 10.01 23.99 -11.25
N LYS A 188 9.46 25.14 -10.88
CA LYS A 188 8.40 25.21 -9.89
C LYS A 188 7.06 25.06 -10.62
N THR A 189 6.20 24.17 -10.16
CA THR A 189 4.85 23.98 -10.72
C THR A 189 3.83 23.88 -9.59
N PRO A 190 2.60 24.42 -9.74
CA PRO A 190 1.51 24.14 -8.84
C PRO A 190 1.20 22.63 -8.79
N VAL A 191 0.86 22.09 -7.63
CA VAL A 191 0.46 20.66 -7.51
C VAL A 191 -0.80 20.34 -8.33
N THR A 192 -1.61 21.35 -8.63
CA THR A 192 -2.83 21.22 -9.46
C THR A 192 -2.58 21.37 -10.96
N ASP A 193 -1.33 21.55 -11.38
CA ASP A 193 -0.97 21.69 -12.78
C ASP A 193 -1.23 20.35 -13.52
N PRO A 194 -2.07 20.33 -14.57
CA PRO A 194 -2.35 19.12 -15.32
C PRO A 194 -1.10 18.49 -15.95
N ASP A 195 -0.07 19.29 -16.25
CA ASP A 195 1.16 18.80 -16.90
C ASP A 195 2.08 18.09 -15.89
N ALA A 196 1.90 18.33 -14.59
CA ALA A 196 2.64 17.67 -13.52
C ALA A 196 1.90 16.45 -12.92
N LYS A 197 0.66 16.20 -13.35
CA LYS A 197 -0.25 15.22 -12.72
C LYS A 197 0.39 13.84 -12.61
N ASP A 198 0.90 13.29 -13.71
CA ASP A 198 1.37 11.91 -13.77
C ASP A 198 2.62 11.70 -12.89
N SER A 199 3.51 12.70 -12.83
CA SER A 199 4.67 12.67 -11.92
C SER A 199 4.28 12.76 -10.45
N LEU A 200 3.23 13.53 -10.14
CA LEU A 200 2.76 13.73 -8.76
C LEU A 200 1.83 12.63 -8.26
N GLU A 201 1.23 11.85 -9.16
CA GLU A 201 0.37 10.72 -8.82
C GLU A 201 1.15 9.63 -8.06
N LEU A 202 2.42 9.42 -8.40
CA LEU A 202 3.32 8.53 -7.66
C LEU A 202 3.60 8.98 -6.22
N CYS A 203 3.35 10.26 -5.89
CA CYS A 203 3.44 10.76 -4.53
C CYS A 203 2.16 10.52 -3.71
N ASP A 204 1.09 10.00 -4.32
CA ASP A 204 -0.11 9.56 -3.61
C ASP A 204 -0.03 8.05 -3.33
N LEU A 205 0.55 7.71 -2.17
CA LEU A 205 0.64 6.34 -1.70
C LEU A 205 -0.73 5.66 -1.59
N LYS A 206 -1.80 6.41 -1.29
CA LYS A 206 -3.14 5.82 -1.15
C LYS A 206 -3.68 5.40 -2.51
N ALA A 207 -3.45 6.21 -3.54
CA ALA A 207 -3.79 5.89 -4.92
C ALA A 207 -2.97 4.68 -5.39
N LEU A 208 -1.64 4.72 -5.26
CA LEU A 208 -0.74 3.63 -5.62
C LEU A 208 -1.14 2.29 -4.97
N LEU A 209 -1.42 2.31 -3.66
CA LEU A 209 -1.82 1.09 -2.95
C LEU A 209 -3.30 0.72 -3.14
N GLY A 210 -4.12 1.63 -3.69
CA GLY A 210 -5.54 1.37 -4.00
C GLY A 210 -5.71 0.35 -5.11
N GLU A 211 -4.78 0.30 -6.07
CA GLU A 211 -4.80 -0.65 -7.18
C GLU A 211 -4.75 -2.12 -6.72
N PHE A 212 -4.11 -2.37 -5.58
CA PHE A 212 -3.96 -3.72 -5.02
C PHE A 212 -5.10 -4.15 -4.09
N GLU A 213 -6.05 -3.27 -3.78
CA GLU A 213 -7.15 -3.57 -2.84
C GLU A 213 -8.16 -4.57 -3.42
N THR A 214 -8.44 -4.47 -4.72
CA THR A 214 -9.35 -5.42 -5.39
C THR A 214 -8.79 -6.85 -5.34
N GLY A 215 -7.51 -7.00 -5.68
CA GLY A 215 -6.80 -8.28 -5.63
C GLY A 215 -6.62 -8.83 -4.21
N ALA A 216 -6.63 -7.97 -3.18
CA ALA A 216 -6.52 -8.37 -1.77
C ALA A 216 -7.55 -9.42 -1.36
N ASN A 217 -8.76 -9.36 -1.92
CA ASN A 217 -9.82 -10.32 -1.59
C ASN A 217 -9.59 -11.74 -2.13
N LEU A 218 -8.66 -11.89 -3.08
CA LEU A 218 -8.27 -13.17 -3.68
C LEU A 218 -6.96 -13.73 -3.09
N ALA A 219 -6.39 -13.06 -2.09
CA ALA A 219 -5.09 -13.42 -1.55
C ALA A 219 -5.08 -14.80 -0.89
N VAL A 220 -4.16 -15.67 -1.32
CA VAL A 220 -3.90 -16.98 -0.74
C VAL A 220 -2.56 -16.96 -0.02
N LYS A 221 -2.50 -17.52 1.20
CA LYS A 221 -1.24 -17.64 1.95
C LYS A 221 -0.27 -18.56 1.20
N GLY A 222 0.96 -18.09 1.05
CA GLY A 222 2.09 -18.88 0.61
C GLY A 222 3.04 -19.16 1.76
N GLU A 223 4.31 -19.38 1.42
CA GLU A 223 5.38 -19.68 2.36
C GLU A 223 5.91 -18.41 3.06
N GLU A 224 6.56 -18.62 4.20
CA GLU A 224 7.36 -17.58 4.86
C GLU A 224 8.72 -17.46 4.15
N THR A 225 9.23 -16.23 4.07
CA THR A 225 10.48 -15.89 3.38
C THR A 225 11.13 -14.67 4.03
N THR A 226 12.16 -14.12 3.39
CA THR A 226 12.86 -12.91 3.85
C THR A 226 12.94 -11.90 2.71
N VAL A 227 12.62 -10.63 3.01
CA VAL A 227 12.76 -9.50 2.10
C VAL A 227 13.61 -8.43 2.78
N GLY A 228 14.75 -8.07 2.19
CA GLY A 228 15.63 -7.03 2.76
C GLY A 228 16.10 -7.32 4.20
N GLY A 229 16.20 -8.60 4.58
CA GLY A 229 16.55 -9.01 5.94
C GLY A 229 15.38 -9.13 6.93
N ALA A 230 14.16 -8.70 6.55
CA ALA A 230 12.95 -8.83 7.38
C ALA A 230 12.16 -10.09 7.01
N LYS A 231 11.62 -10.79 8.01
CA LYS A 231 10.76 -11.96 7.80
C LYS A 231 9.42 -11.55 7.20
N ALA A 232 9.02 -12.24 6.14
CA ALA A 232 7.84 -11.92 5.35
C ALA A 232 6.96 -13.16 5.11
N LEU A 233 5.64 -12.98 5.09
CA LEU A 233 4.70 -13.97 4.56
C LEU A 233 4.34 -13.60 3.13
N MET A 234 4.43 -14.54 2.21
CA MET A 234 3.95 -14.37 0.84
C MET A 234 2.44 -14.53 0.78
N LEU A 235 1.76 -13.61 0.10
CA LEU A 235 0.35 -13.71 -0.26
C LEU A 235 0.23 -13.61 -1.77
N THR A 236 -0.31 -14.64 -2.40
CA THR A 236 -0.47 -14.69 -3.87
C THR A 236 -1.90 -14.35 -4.25
N GLN A 237 -2.04 -13.52 -5.27
CA GLN A 237 -3.29 -13.13 -5.89
C GLN A 237 -3.16 -13.48 -7.37
N ALA A 238 -4.20 -14.09 -7.94
CA ALA A 238 -4.29 -14.33 -9.37
C ALA A 238 -5.60 -13.71 -9.85
N LEU A 239 -5.50 -12.81 -10.84
CA LEU A 239 -6.63 -12.15 -11.47
C LEU A 239 -6.34 -12.07 -12.96
N ASP A 240 -7.24 -12.63 -13.77
CA ASP A 240 -7.07 -12.71 -15.22
C ASP A 240 -5.71 -13.31 -15.64
N ASP A 241 -4.89 -12.57 -16.39
CA ASP A 241 -3.54 -12.97 -16.82
C ASP A 241 -2.42 -12.43 -15.92
N GLU A 242 -2.77 -11.84 -14.78
CA GLU A 242 -1.85 -11.30 -13.79
C GLU A 242 -1.75 -12.17 -12.53
N LYS A 243 -0.51 -12.30 -12.04
CA LYS A 243 -0.18 -12.89 -10.75
C LYS A 243 0.56 -11.87 -9.90
N THR A 244 -0.09 -11.42 -8.84
CA THR A 244 0.46 -10.45 -7.90
C THR A 244 0.84 -11.14 -6.59
N THR A 245 2.05 -10.91 -6.10
CA THR A 245 2.55 -11.48 -4.85
C THR A 245 2.93 -10.38 -3.88
N LEU A 246 2.23 -10.33 -2.74
CA LEU A 246 2.48 -9.38 -1.66
C LEU A 246 3.36 -10.06 -0.62
N TYR A 247 4.38 -9.36 -0.16
CA TYR A 247 5.28 -9.81 0.89
C TYR A 247 5.01 -8.96 2.13
N VAL A 248 4.43 -9.57 3.16
CA VAL A 248 3.96 -8.86 4.36
C VAL A 248 4.89 -9.14 5.53
N ALA A 249 5.35 -8.10 6.22
CA ALA A 249 6.17 -8.24 7.43
C ALA A 249 5.47 -9.08 8.49
N THR A 250 6.15 -10.09 9.01
CA THR A 250 5.62 -11.02 10.03
C THR A 250 5.93 -10.59 11.46
N GLU A 251 6.84 -9.62 11.61
CA GLU A 251 7.28 -9.08 12.89
C GLU A 251 6.87 -7.59 12.99
N GLY A 252 6.33 -7.18 14.13
CA GLY A 252 5.88 -5.81 14.37
C GLY A 252 4.61 -5.43 13.60
N THR A 253 4.56 -4.19 13.08
CA THR A 253 3.46 -3.73 12.24
C THR A 253 3.52 -4.46 10.88
N PRO A 254 2.41 -5.01 10.37
CA PRO A 254 2.42 -5.85 9.17
C PRO A 254 2.51 -5.02 7.90
N TYR A 255 3.58 -4.25 7.72
CA TYR A 255 3.80 -3.45 6.53
C TYR A 255 4.05 -4.33 5.30
N LEU A 256 3.72 -3.79 4.14
CA LEU A 256 4.17 -4.35 2.87
C LEU A 256 5.68 -4.15 2.76
N LEU A 257 6.40 -5.20 2.39
CA LEU A 257 7.84 -5.14 2.14
C LEU A 257 8.14 -5.15 0.65
N LYS A 258 7.31 -5.88 -0.12
CA LYS A 258 7.43 -5.98 -1.57
C LYS A 258 6.09 -6.37 -2.18
N ILE A 259 5.83 -5.89 -3.38
CA ILE A 259 4.78 -6.36 -4.28
C ILE A 259 5.45 -6.75 -5.60
N VAL A 260 5.13 -7.91 -6.14
CA VAL A 260 5.60 -8.36 -7.45
C VAL A 260 4.39 -8.71 -8.30
N THR A 261 4.22 -8.01 -9.41
CA THR A 261 3.22 -8.30 -10.43
C THR A 261 3.91 -8.98 -11.61
N ALA A 262 3.45 -10.17 -11.97
CA ALA A 262 3.93 -10.94 -13.11
C ALA A 262 2.77 -11.26 -14.07
N GLY A 263 3.06 -11.34 -15.36
CA GLY A 263 1.99 -11.40 -16.39
C GLY A 263 1.43 -10.01 -16.68
N GLY A 264 0.33 -9.96 -17.44
CA GLY A 264 -0.28 -8.71 -17.89
C GLY A 264 0.61 -7.88 -18.83
N ASP A 265 0.13 -6.67 -19.12
CA ASP A 265 0.82 -5.69 -19.95
C ASP A 265 1.89 -4.90 -19.17
N GLU A 266 1.72 -4.76 -17.85
CA GLU A 266 2.55 -3.89 -16.99
C GLU A 266 3.16 -4.64 -15.79
N PRO A 267 3.94 -5.72 -16.02
CA PRO A 267 4.60 -6.43 -14.93
C PRO A 267 5.61 -5.51 -14.23
N GLY A 268 5.75 -5.68 -12.92
CA GLY A 268 6.59 -4.79 -12.12
C GLY A 268 6.85 -5.28 -10.70
N THR A 269 7.68 -4.55 -10.01
CA THR A 269 8.01 -4.77 -8.61
C THR A 269 8.03 -3.45 -7.87
N ILE A 270 7.39 -3.42 -6.71
CA ILE A 270 7.46 -2.33 -5.74
C ILE A 270 8.11 -2.88 -4.48
N THR A 271 9.19 -2.26 -4.01
CA THR A 271 9.81 -2.59 -2.73
C THR A 271 9.61 -1.43 -1.78
N PHE A 272 9.22 -1.70 -0.54
CA PHE A 272 9.00 -0.67 0.47
C PHE A 272 10.07 -0.79 1.56
N SER A 273 10.59 0.35 1.99
CA SER A 273 11.65 0.45 2.98
C SER A 273 11.51 1.73 3.81
N ASP A 274 12.43 1.94 4.74
CA ASP A 274 12.58 3.22 5.44
C ASP A 274 11.32 3.74 6.16
N TYR A 275 10.47 2.82 6.62
CA TYR A 275 9.30 3.14 7.41
C TYR A 275 9.65 4.03 8.61
N GLY A 276 8.93 5.15 8.75
CA GLY A 276 9.10 6.13 9.82
C GLY A 276 10.32 7.03 9.70
N LYS A 277 11.11 6.94 8.62
CA LYS A 277 12.24 7.85 8.39
C LYS A 277 11.79 9.19 7.80
N PRO A 278 12.39 10.32 8.19
CA PRO A 278 12.00 11.64 7.66
C PRO A 278 12.16 11.73 6.14
N VAL A 279 11.18 12.32 5.47
CA VAL A 279 11.24 12.63 4.03
C VAL A 279 12.02 13.92 3.81
N ASP A 280 13.05 13.87 2.95
CA ASP A 280 13.88 15.04 2.60
C ASP A 280 13.28 15.89 1.47
N ALA A 281 12.04 16.35 1.64
CA ALA A 281 11.36 17.22 0.68
C ALA A 281 11.67 18.70 0.93
N LYS A 282 12.93 19.12 0.80
CA LYS A 282 13.34 20.51 0.99
C LYS A 282 13.18 21.32 -0.30
N VAL A 283 12.62 22.52 -0.18
CA VAL A 283 12.55 23.48 -1.31
C VAL A 283 13.97 23.70 -1.87
N PRO A 284 14.16 23.57 -3.20
CA PRO A 284 15.46 23.83 -3.83
C PRO A 284 15.96 25.26 -3.59
N PRO A 285 17.28 25.50 -3.64
CA PRO A 285 17.83 26.85 -3.55
C PRO A 285 17.25 27.75 -4.66
N ALA A 286 16.87 28.99 -4.31
CA ALA A 286 16.24 29.93 -5.24
C ALA A 286 17.04 30.17 -6.53
N LYS A 287 18.38 30.13 -6.45
CA LYS A 287 19.28 30.26 -7.61
C LYS A 287 19.18 29.12 -8.63
N ASP A 288 18.74 27.94 -8.19
CA ASP A 288 18.66 26.74 -9.02
C ASP A 288 17.25 26.59 -9.62
N ILE A 289 16.26 27.30 -9.07
CA ILE A 289 14.90 27.38 -9.59
C ILE A 289 14.87 28.23 -10.87
N LEU A 290 14.10 27.81 -11.86
CA LEU A 290 13.84 28.57 -13.08
C LEU A 290 12.99 29.79 -12.77
N ASP A 291 13.44 30.93 -13.27
CA ASP A 291 12.60 32.13 -13.29
C ASP A 291 11.56 31.93 -14.39
N GLU A 292 10.28 31.97 -14.05
CA GLU A 292 9.17 31.86 -15.01
C GLU A 292 9.29 32.91 -16.12
N LYS A 293 9.89 34.08 -15.84
CA LYS A 293 10.17 35.12 -16.85
C LYS A 293 11.22 34.72 -17.88
N ALA A 294 12.02 33.68 -17.60
CA ALA A 294 13.02 33.16 -18.53
C ALA A 294 12.43 32.19 -19.58
N LEU A 295 11.15 31.83 -19.46
CA LEU A 295 10.46 30.94 -20.39
C LEU A 295 9.66 31.67 -21.49
N GLY A 296 9.52 33.00 -21.40
CA GLY A 296 8.92 33.85 -22.46
C GLY A 296 7.57 34.43 -22.09
#